data_AF-A0A7X8UB81-F1
#
_entry.id   AF-A0A7X8UB81-F1
#
_cell.length_a   1.000
_cell.length_b   1.000
_cell.length_c   1.000
_cell.angle_alpha   90.00
_cell.angle_beta   90.00
_cell.angle_gamma   90.00
#
_symmetry.space_group_name_H-M   'P 1'
#
loop_
_entity.id
_entity.type
_entity.pdbx_description
1 polymer ?
#
loop_
_entity_poly.entity_id
_entity_poly.type
_entity_poly.pdbx_seq_one_letter_code
_entity_poly.pdbx_strand_id
1 'polypeptide(L)' 'MKKSEAPKPNSGMEIPDYAIESLARSLLPVMQAYYESEEGQKALEDWKEKHPESSGTT' A
#
# COMPACT_ATOMS: atom_id res chain seq x y z
N MET A 1 -28.91 10.85 10.20
CA MET A 1 -28.16 10.12 9.15
C MET A 1 -27.21 9.14 9.82
N LYS A 2 -27.46 7.84 9.71
CA LYS A 2 -26.53 6.80 10.20
C LYS A 2 -25.57 6.50 9.06
N LYS A 3 -24.29 6.82 9.25
CA LYS A 3 -23.22 6.58 8.29
C LYS A 3 -23.14 5.07 8.05
N SER A 4 -23.47 4.63 6.85
CA SER A 4 -23.38 3.24 6.42
C SER A 4 -21.91 2.86 6.27
N GLU A 5 -21.34 2.28 7.31
CA GLU A 5 -20.04 1.61 7.23
C GLU A 5 -20.25 0.29 6.48
N ALA A 6 -19.56 0.13 5.35
CA ALA A 6 -19.63 -1.08 4.54
C ALA A 6 -19.20 -2.31 5.37
N PRO A 7 -19.86 -3.47 5.24
CA PRO A 7 -19.46 -4.68 5.95
C PRO A 7 -18.07 -5.09 5.47
N LYS A 8 -17.10 -5.05 6.39
CA LYS A 8 -15.75 -5.58 6.14
C LYS A 8 -15.88 -7.09 5.93
N PRO A 9 -15.39 -7.67 4.81
CA PRO A 9 -15.45 -9.11 4.61
C PRO A 9 -14.58 -9.78 5.69
N ASN A 10 -15.24 -10.40 6.67
CA ASN A 10 -14.58 -11.18 7.71
C ASN A 10 -14.11 -12.51 7.10
N SER A 11 -12.98 -12.46 6.39
CA SER A 11 -12.18 -13.65 6.11
C SER A 11 -11.88 -14.26 7.47
N GLY A 12 -12.31 -15.51 7.75
CA GLY A 12 -12.29 -16.14 9.08
C GLY A 12 -10.92 -16.31 9.79
N MET A 13 -9.90 -15.54 9.40
CA MET A 13 -8.73 -15.22 10.20
C MET A 13 -8.94 -13.87 10.87
N GLU A 14 -9.36 -13.88 12.14
CA GLU A 14 -9.35 -12.69 12.99
C GLU A 14 -7.88 -12.36 13.35
N ILE A 15 -7.15 -11.77 12.40
CA ILE A 15 -5.81 -11.26 12.65
C ILE A 15 -5.97 -10.05 13.57
N PRO A 16 -5.35 -10.06 14.76
CA PRO A 16 -5.45 -8.92 15.67
C PRO A 16 -4.87 -7.64 15.05
N ASP A 17 -5.48 -6.49 15.31
CA ASP A 17 -5.02 -5.20 14.79
C ASP A 17 -3.56 -4.93 15.16
N TYR A 18 -3.13 -5.27 16.39
CA TYR A 18 -1.74 -5.10 16.82
C TYR A 18 -0.75 -5.90 15.96
N ALA A 19 -1.18 -7.04 15.40
CA ALA A 19 -0.34 -7.86 14.53
C ALA A 19 -0.18 -7.19 13.16
N ILE A 20 -1.27 -6.63 12.62
CA ILE A 20 -1.22 -5.82 11.38
C ILE A 20 -0.32 -4.60 11.58
N GLU A 21 -0.47 -3.87 12.68
CA GLU A 21 0.36 -2.71 12.97
C GLU A 21 1.84 -3.09 13.17
N SER A 22 2.11 -4.21 13.85
CA SER A 22 3.47 -4.71 14.06
C SER A 22 4.15 -5.05 12.73
N LEU A 23 3.41 -5.70 11.83
CA LEU A 23 3.88 -5.97 10.47
C LEU A 23 4.14 -4.68 9.70
N ALA A 24 3.21 -3.72 9.74
CA ALA A 24 3.37 -2.43 9.07
C ALA A 24 4.61 -1.68 9.60
N ARG A 25 4.79 -1.60 10.93
CA ARG A 25 5.96 -0.95 11.54
C ARG A 25 7.28 -1.63 11.14
N SER A 26 7.28 -2.96 11.02
CA SER A 26 8.47 -3.72 10.64
C SER A 26 8.83 -3.58 9.16
N LEU A 27 7.81 -3.51 8.28
CA LEU A 27 8.00 -3.44 6.83
C LEU A 27 8.19 -2.02 6.30
N LEU A 28 7.62 -1.01 6.95
CA LEU A 28 7.72 0.40 6.53
C LEU A 28 9.17 0.85 6.26
N PRO A 29 10.16 0.64 7.14
CA PRO A 29 11.54 1.07 6.87
C PRO A 29 12.16 0.33 5.68
N VAL A 30 11.81 -0.94 5.48
CA VAL A 30 12.29 -1.74 4.34
C VAL A 30 11.72 -1.20 3.04
N MET A 31 10.42 -0.88 3.03
CA MET A 31 9.76 -0.26 1.88
C MET A 31 10.38 1.10 1.57
N GLN A 32 10.57 1.97 2.58
CA GLN A 32 11.18 3.29 2.39
C GLN A 32 12.57 3.18 1.75
N ALA A 33 13.44 2.32 2.29
CA ALA A 33 14.77 2.09 1.74
C ALA A 33 14.71 1.58 0.28
N TYR A 34 13.73 0.72 -0.05
CA TYR A 34 13.53 0.27 -1.43
C TYR A 34 13.09 1.41 -2.35
N TYR A 35 12.14 2.25 -1.94
CA TYR A 35 11.71 3.40 -2.73
C TYR A 35 12.83 4.44 -2.95
N GLU A 36 13.74 4.60 -1.99
CA GLU A 36 14.89 5.49 -2.11
C GLU A 36 16.04 4.90 -2.96
N SER A 37 16.04 3.59 -3.19
CA SER A 37 17.02 2.92 -4.04
C SER A 37 16.81 3.20 -5.53
N GLU A 38 17.89 3.11 -6.31
CA GLU A 38 17.84 3.24 -7.77
C GLU A 38 16.92 2.19 -8.42
N GLU A 39 16.90 0.98 -7.88
CA GLU A 39 16.04 -0.12 -8.35
C GLU A 39 14.55 0.23 -8.15
N GLY A 40 14.20 0.80 -6.99
CA GLY A 40 12.84 1.22 -6.69
C GLY A 40 12.36 2.39 -7.55
N GLN A 41 13.23 3.38 -7.79
CA GLN A 41 12.93 4.50 -8.70
C GLN A 41 12.71 4.01 -10.13
N LYS A 42 13.60 3.16 -10.65
CA LYS A 42 13.47 2.59 -11.99
C LYS A 42 12.19 1.76 -12.14
N ALA A 43 11.86 0.93 -11.15
CA ALA A 43 10.63 0.15 -11.17
C ALA A 43 9.38 1.04 -11.21
N LEU A 44 9.41 2.21 -10.55
CA LEU A 44 8.33 3.19 -10.59
C LEU A 44 8.25 3.92 -11.94
N GLU A 45 9.38 4.26 -12.55
CA GLU A 45 9.43 4.83 -13.91
C GLU A 45 8.85 3.87 -14.94
N ASP A 46 9.32 2.62 -14.95
CA ASP A 46 8.80 1.55 -15.82
C ASP A 46 7.28 1.35 -15.64
N TRP A 47 6.77 1.52 -14.42
CA TRP A 47 5.35 1.43 -14.14
C TRP A 47 4.56 2.62 -14.68
N LYS A 48 5.08 3.85 -14.53
CA LYS A 48 4.46 5.07 -15.08
C LYS A 48 4.37 5.02 -16.61
N GLU A 49 5.38 4.49 -17.27
CA GLU A 49 5.37 4.30 -18.74
C GLU A 49 4.30 3.30 -19.19
N LYS A 50 4.05 2.25 -18.39
CA LYS A 50 3.03 1.23 -18.67
C LYS A 50 1.62 1.68 -18.28
N HIS A 51 1.50 2.64 -17.35
CA HIS A 51 0.23 3.12 -16.81
C HIS A 51 0.12 4.67 -16.92
N PRO A 52 0.04 5.22 -18.14
CA PRO A 52 -0.01 6.67 -18.36
C PRO A 52 -1.27 7.34 -17.80
N GLU A 53 -2.36 6.60 -17.55
CA GLU A 53 -3.57 7.12 -16.89
C GLU A 53 -3.39 7.32 -15.37
N SER A 54 -2.36 6.74 -14.76
CA SER A 54 -2.07 6.95 -13.34
C SER A 54 -1.33 8.27 -13.08
N SER A 55 -0.72 8.89 -14.09
CA SER A 55 -0.16 10.24 -13.97
C SER A 55 -1.27 11.27 -14.17
N GLY A 56 -2.19 11.34 -13.21
CA GLY A 56 -3.32 12.27 -13.21
C GLY A 56 -2.86 13.73 -13.06
N THR A 57 -2.51 14.37 -14.18
CA THR A 57 -2.83 15.77 -14.42
C THR A 57 -4.16 15.79 -15.16
N THR A 58 -5.27 15.95 -14.44
CA THR A 58 -6.39 16.81 -14.87
C THR A 58 -7.30 17.15 -13.70
#